data_AF-A0A3D3CGC8-F1
#
_entry.id   AF-A0A3D3CGC8-F1
#
_cell.length_a   1.000
_cell.length_b   1.000
_cell.length_c   1.000
_cell.angle_alpha   90.00
_cell.angle_beta   90.00
_cell.angle_gamma   90.00
#
_symmetry.space_group_name_H-M   'P 1'
#
loop_
_entity.id
_entity.type
_entity.pdbx_description
1 polymer ?
#
loop_
_entity_poly.entity_id
_entity_poly.type
_entity_poly.pdbx_seq_one_letter_code
_entity_poly.pdbx_strand_id
1 'polypeptide(L)'
;MKRFVLYVVLLSIALVFPVSGSAAEYGKMTPAKETALKWLDAHAELGKEVSLYVWHYPELGLGEHYSSAILQDVLKKAGFSVVDNVAGMKTAFVATWGQGKPVIGIHAEFDALPGISQVAGLAEEKQIVAGAPGHGCGHNVFGTYSVMAAIAVKEAIEKNGLAGTIKLYGTPAEETLVGKAYFVKDGIYKDDDIVISWHPGSSNGVSYASSLAM
;
A
#
# COMPACT_ATOMS: atom_id res chain seq x y z
N MET A 1 -34.65 -25.52 -55.13
CA MET A 1 -33.66 -24.71 -54.38
C MET A 1 -34.15 -24.53 -52.95
N LYS A 2 -33.67 -25.34 -52.00
CA LYS A 2 -33.91 -25.15 -50.56
C LYS A 2 -32.54 -25.22 -49.88
N ARG A 3 -32.10 -24.13 -49.24
CA ARG A 3 -30.85 -24.07 -48.47
C ARG A 3 -31.17 -24.35 -47.00
N PHE A 4 -30.62 -25.44 -46.47
CA PHE A 4 -30.56 -25.73 -45.04
C PHE A 4 -29.43 -24.90 -44.43
N VAL A 5 -29.70 -24.13 -43.38
CA VAL A 5 -28.68 -23.47 -42.56
C VAL A 5 -28.59 -24.23 -41.24
N LEU A 6 -27.42 -24.83 -40.99
CA LEU A 6 -27.11 -25.58 -39.78
C LEU A 6 -26.49 -24.60 -38.76
N TYR A 7 -27.18 -24.33 -37.66
CA TYR A 7 -26.62 -23.59 -36.52
C TYR A 7 -25.85 -24.57 -35.63
N VAL A 8 -24.53 -24.41 -35.56
CA VAL A 8 -23.69 -25.10 -34.57
C VAL A 8 -23.61 -24.23 -33.33
N VAL A 9 -24.27 -24.66 -32.26
CA VAL A 9 -24.13 -24.06 -30.92
C VAL A 9 -22.90 -24.70 -30.26
N LEU A 10 -21.79 -23.96 -30.19
CA LEU A 10 -20.62 -24.34 -29.40
C LEU A 10 -20.90 -24.03 -27.92
N LEU A 11 -21.23 -25.06 -27.14
CA LEU A 11 -21.22 -24.98 -25.67
C LEU A 11 -19.76 -24.93 -25.18
N SER A 12 -19.30 -23.75 -24.78
CA SER A 12 -18.07 -23.59 -24.01
C SER A 12 -18.31 -24.02 -22.56
N ILE A 13 -17.84 -25.22 -22.20
CA ILE A 13 -17.78 -25.67 -20.80
C ILE A 13 -16.67 -24.88 -20.10
N ALA A 14 -17.06 -23.91 -19.26
CA ALA A 14 -16.13 -23.28 -18.34
C ALA A 14 -15.76 -24.29 -17.26
N LEU A 15 -14.52 -24.82 -17.32
CA LEU A 15 -13.93 -25.60 -16.25
C LEU A 15 -13.69 -24.67 -15.05
N VAL A 16 -14.64 -24.64 -14.13
CA VAL A 16 -14.47 -24.03 -12.82
C VAL A 16 -13.62 -24.99 -11.99
N PHE A 17 -12.33 -24.70 -11.85
CA PHE A 17 -11.51 -25.37 -10.85
C PHE A 17 -11.93 -24.87 -9.47
N PRO A 18 -12.42 -25.73 -8.56
CA PRO A 18 -12.67 -25.31 -7.19
C PRO A 18 -11.31 -24.99 -6.55
N VAL A 19 -11.14 -23.74 -6.12
CA VAL A 19 -10.05 -23.38 -5.21
C VAL A 19 -10.37 -24.04 -3.87
N SER A 20 -9.89 -25.26 -3.68
CA SER A 20 -10.08 -26.04 -2.47
C SER A 20 -9.04 -25.64 -1.43
N GLY A 21 -9.32 -24.58 -0.68
CA GLY A 21 -8.68 -24.29 0.61
C GLY A 21 -9.73 -24.35 1.71
N SER A 22 -9.47 -25.09 2.80
CA SER A 22 -10.35 -25.02 3.97
C SER A 22 -10.12 -23.69 4.71
N ALA A 23 -11.14 -23.14 5.37
CA ALA A 23 -11.00 -21.94 6.20
C ALA A 23 -9.87 -22.06 7.27
N ALA A 24 -9.56 -23.30 7.70
CA ALA A 24 -8.48 -23.59 8.64
C ALA A 24 -7.07 -23.43 8.05
N GLU A 25 -6.91 -23.36 6.73
CA GLU A 25 -5.62 -23.10 6.06
C GLU A 25 -5.32 -21.60 5.94
N TYR A 26 -6.34 -20.77 5.75
CA TYR A 26 -6.19 -19.33 5.47
C TYR A 26 -5.66 -18.48 6.64
N GLY A 27 -5.51 -19.06 7.84
CA GLY A 27 -4.93 -18.39 9.02
C GLY A 27 -3.58 -18.92 9.48
N LYS A 28 -3.07 -20.02 8.89
CA LYS A 28 -1.85 -20.65 9.40
C LYS A 28 -0.63 -19.76 9.17
N MET A 29 0.29 -19.83 10.13
CA MET A 29 1.61 -19.24 10.02
C MET A 29 2.42 -20.08 9.03
N THR A 30 2.75 -19.51 7.88
CA THR A 30 3.60 -20.16 6.86
C THR A 30 5.05 -19.72 7.05
N PRO A 31 6.04 -20.47 6.55
CA PRO A 31 7.45 -20.04 6.60
C PRO A 31 7.68 -18.64 6.01
N ALA A 32 6.94 -18.28 4.95
CA ALA A 32 6.97 -16.95 4.36
C ALA A 32 6.40 -15.87 5.32
N LYS A 33 5.28 -16.13 5.99
CA LYS A 33 4.73 -15.22 7.00
C LYS A 33 5.69 -15.05 8.18
N GLU A 34 6.30 -16.13 8.66
CA GLU A 34 7.31 -16.04 9.73
C GLU A 34 8.53 -15.22 9.29
N THR A 35 8.96 -15.38 8.03
CA THR A 35 10.08 -14.62 7.48
C THR A 35 9.78 -13.12 7.49
N ALA A 36 8.59 -12.73 7.00
CA ALA A 36 8.17 -11.34 6.99
C ALA A 36 8.07 -10.77 8.42
N LEU A 37 7.44 -11.49 9.35
CA LEU A 37 7.31 -11.04 10.75
C LEU A 37 8.66 -10.90 11.45
N LYS A 38 9.54 -11.90 11.31
CA LYS A 38 10.91 -11.83 11.87
C LYS A 38 11.70 -10.66 11.27
N TRP A 39 11.51 -10.37 9.99
CA TRP A 39 12.14 -9.21 9.37
C TRP A 39 11.59 -7.90 9.94
N LEU A 40 10.27 -7.77 10.09
CA LEU A 40 9.65 -6.59 10.71
C LEU A 40 10.14 -6.36 12.14
N ASP A 41 10.16 -7.41 12.96
CA ASP A 41 10.63 -7.34 14.35
C ASP A 41 12.10 -6.90 14.41
N ALA A 42 12.95 -7.43 13.53
CA ALA A 42 14.36 -7.07 13.45
C ALA A 42 14.62 -5.64 12.95
N HIS A 43 13.65 -5.01 12.28
CA HIS A 43 13.75 -3.66 11.71
C HIS A 43 12.74 -2.68 12.32
N ALA A 44 12.21 -2.99 13.51
CA ALA A 44 11.21 -2.17 14.17
C ALA A 44 11.71 -0.73 14.43
N GLU A 45 12.99 -0.55 14.79
CA GLU A 45 13.57 0.78 15.01
C GLU A 45 13.63 1.59 13.71
N LEU A 46 13.95 0.99 12.55
CA LEU A 46 13.89 1.70 11.26
C LEU A 46 12.47 2.21 10.98
N GLY A 47 11.46 1.35 11.15
CA GLY A 47 10.06 1.76 10.94
C GLY A 47 9.65 2.88 11.89
N LYS A 48 10.07 2.82 13.15
CA LYS A 48 9.83 3.89 14.13
C LYS A 48 10.54 5.19 13.77
N GLU A 49 11.80 5.14 13.35
CA GLU A 49 12.57 6.31 12.92
C GLU A 49 11.92 7.02 11.73
N VAL A 50 11.50 6.26 10.72
CA VAL A 50 10.81 6.81 9.54
C VAL A 50 9.45 7.40 9.92
N SER A 51 8.67 6.70 10.76
CA SER A 51 7.36 7.18 11.22
C SER A 51 7.48 8.46 12.05
N LEU A 52 8.50 8.57 12.90
CA LEU A 52 8.79 9.78 13.65
C LEU A 52 9.33 10.90 12.75
N TYR A 53 10.12 10.58 11.73
CA TYR A 53 10.54 11.56 10.74
C TYR A 53 9.30 12.17 10.06
N VAL A 54 8.40 11.34 9.52
CA VAL A 54 7.16 11.84 8.90
C VAL A 54 6.31 12.63 9.91
N TRP A 55 6.17 12.14 11.14
CA TRP A 55 5.46 12.85 12.22
C TRP A 55 6.00 14.29 12.45
N HIS A 56 7.32 14.46 12.39
CA HIS A 56 7.98 15.74 12.64
C HIS A 56 8.02 16.68 11.41
N TYR A 57 7.65 16.19 10.22
CA TYR A 57 7.49 16.99 9.01
C TYR A 57 6.07 16.89 8.46
N PRO A 58 5.04 17.37 9.21
CA PRO A 58 3.66 17.28 8.75
C PRO A 58 3.44 18.23 7.57
N GLU A 59 3.13 17.66 6.41
CA GLU A 59 2.94 18.36 5.15
C GLU A 59 1.52 18.12 4.62
N LEU A 60 0.87 19.18 4.14
CA LEU A 60 -0.50 19.08 3.59
C LEU A 60 -0.50 18.39 2.22
N GLY A 61 -1.69 17.94 1.81
CA GLY A 61 -1.97 17.34 0.50
C GLY A 61 -1.26 18.04 -0.66
N LEU A 62 -0.55 17.26 -1.49
CA LEU A 62 0.25 17.67 -2.66
C LEU A 62 1.54 18.46 -2.33
N GLY A 63 1.83 18.71 -1.05
CA GLY A 63 3.03 19.39 -0.57
C GLY A 63 3.98 18.49 0.22
N GLU A 64 3.75 17.17 0.25
CA GLU A 64 4.44 16.17 1.07
C GLU A 64 5.84 15.78 0.55
N HIS A 65 6.72 16.77 0.38
CA HIS A 65 8.04 16.58 -0.19
C HIS A 65 8.98 15.77 0.72
N TYR A 66 9.02 16.08 2.02
CA TYR A 66 9.87 15.36 2.97
C TYR A 66 9.37 13.95 3.20
N SER A 67 8.05 13.80 3.37
CA SER A 67 7.41 12.52 3.63
C SER A 67 7.52 11.57 2.43
N SER A 68 7.26 12.07 1.22
CA SER A 68 7.47 11.28 -0.01
C SER A 68 8.94 10.89 -0.19
N ALA A 69 9.87 11.83 0.02
CA ALA A 69 11.29 11.57 -0.20
C ALA A 69 11.85 10.49 0.73
N ILE A 70 11.53 10.50 2.03
CA ILE A 70 12.04 9.50 2.97
C ILE A 70 11.49 8.11 2.67
N LEU A 71 10.21 7.99 2.31
CA LEU A 71 9.59 6.70 1.97
C LEU A 71 10.21 6.10 0.70
N GLN A 72 10.42 6.94 -0.33
CA GLN A 72 11.11 6.53 -1.54
C GLN A 72 12.55 6.11 -1.30
N ASP A 73 13.29 6.82 -0.44
CA ASP A 73 14.68 6.50 -0.11
C ASP A 73 14.80 5.12 0.57
N VAL A 74 13.94 4.83 1.54
CA VAL A 74 13.88 3.53 2.20
C VAL A 74 13.62 2.40 1.20
N LEU A 75 12.67 2.59 0.27
CA LEU A 75 12.36 1.62 -0.78
C LEU A 75 13.52 1.43 -1.77
N LYS A 76 14.16 2.51 -2.22
CA LYS A 76 15.34 2.46 -3.11
C LYS A 76 16.48 1.69 -2.44
N LYS A 77 16.75 1.97 -1.16
CA LYS A 77 17.75 1.23 -0.36
C LYS A 77 17.41 -0.25 -0.19
N ALA A 78 16.13 -0.60 -0.15
CA ALA A 78 15.66 -1.97 -0.12
C ALA A 78 15.67 -2.68 -1.49
N GLY A 79 16.06 -1.99 -2.56
CA GLY A 79 16.20 -2.54 -3.91
C GLY A 79 14.94 -2.44 -4.77
N PHE A 80 13.97 -1.61 -4.41
CA PHE A 80 12.82 -1.32 -5.28
C PHE A 80 13.21 -0.34 -6.39
N SER A 81 12.66 -0.53 -7.58
CA SER A 81 12.68 0.48 -8.65
C SER A 81 11.59 1.50 -8.36
N VAL A 82 11.95 2.77 -8.17
CA VAL A 82 11.00 3.83 -7.81
C VAL A 82 10.86 4.83 -8.95
N VAL A 83 9.63 5.06 -9.38
CA VAL A 83 9.23 6.12 -10.32
C VAL A 83 8.48 7.18 -9.52
N ASP A 84 8.96 8.42 -9.55
CA ASP A 84 8.34 9.57 -8.90
C ASP A 84 7.46 10.37 -9.87
N ASN A 85 6.85 11.45 -9.38
CA ASN A 85 6.00 12.35 -10.15
C ASN A 85 4.87 11.63 -10.92
N VAL A 86 4.29 10.61 -10.28
CA VAL A 86 3.28 9.76 -10.90
C VAL A 86 1.94 10.49 -10.98
N ALA A 87 1.21 10.27 -12.09
CA ALA A 87 -0.07 10.93 -12.36
C ALA A 87 -0.01 12.48 -12.29
N GLY A 88 1.16 13.06 -12.62
CA GLY A 88 1.40 14.50 -12.60
C GLY A 88 1.52 15.12 -11.21
N MET A 89 1.58 14.31 -10.14
CA MET A 89 1.72 14.76 -8.76
C MET A 89 3.15 14.57 -8.28
N LYS A 90 3.84 15.67 -7.96
CA LYS A 90 5.26 15.68 -7.61
C LYS A 90 5.63 14.76 -6.43
N THR A 91 4.72 14.59 -5.48
CA THR A 91 4.94 13.79 -4.26
C THR A 91 4.43 12.37 -4.40
N ALA A 92 3.76 12.02 -5.51
CA ALA A 92 3.31 10.67 -5.76
C ALA A 92 4.40 9.81 -6.40
N PHE A 93 4.43 8.52 -6.04
CA PHE A 93 5.41 7.58 -6.55
C PHE A 93 4.87 6.15 -6.64
N VAL A 94 5.51 5.34 -7.48
CA VAL A 94 5.31 3.89 -7.56
C VAL A 94 6.65 3.20 -7.37
N ALA A 95 6.71 2.30 -6.39
CA ALA A 95 7.89 1.46 -6.15
C ALA A 95 7.58 0.01 -6.52
N THR A 96 8.39 -0.57 -7.40
CA THR A 96 8.19 -1.93 -7.91
C THR A 96 9.37 -2.83 -7.54
N TRP A 97 9.07 -4.04 -7.09
CA TRP A 97 10.05 -5.12 -6.95
C TRP A 97 9.47 -6.44 -7.45
N GLY A 98 10.33 -7.30 -8.00
CA GLY A 98 9.94 -8.61 -8.50
C GLY A 98 9.48 -8.59 -9.96
N GLN A 99 8.94 -9.71 -10.41
CA GLN A 99 8.51 -9.91 -11.79
C GLN A 99 7.42 -10.99 -11.89
N GLY A 100 6.63 -10.92 -12.96
CA GLY A 100 5.56 -11.88 -13.22
C GLY A 100 4.34 -11.68 -12.31
N LYS A 101 3.60 -12.75 -12.09
CA LYS A 101 2.30 -12.76 -11.39
C LYS A 101 2.40 -13.58 -10.09
N PRO A 102 1.60 -13.25 -9.06
CA PRO A 102 0.66 -12.13 -9.02
C PRO A 102 1.36 -10.77 -8.86
N VAL A 103 0.71 -9.71 -9.31
CA VAL A 103 1.06 -8.31 -9.03
C VAL A 103 0.20 -7.85 -7.86
N ILE A 104 0.84 -7.61 -6.72
CA ILE A 104 0.20 -7.18 -5.47
C ILE A 104 0.55 -5.73 -5.20
N GLY A 105 -0.47 -4.87 -5.18
CA GLY A 105 -0.41 -3.48 -4.80
C GLY A 105 -0.52 -3.27 -3.30
N ILE A 106 0.21 -2.29 -2.75
CA ILE A 106 0.11 -1.83 -1.36
C ILE A 106 0.03 -0.30 -1.36
N HIS A 107 -1.01 0.28 -0.74
CA HIS A 107 -1.10 1.74 -0.60
C HIS A 107 -0.21 2.27 0.53
N ALA A 108 0.31 3.47 0.34
CA ALA A 108 1.05 4.23 1.33
C ALA A 108 0.65 5.72 1.23
N GLU A 109 0.01 6.23 2.27
CA GLU A 109 -0.38 7.65 2.40
C GLU A 109 0.43 8.32 3.49
N PHE A 110 0.61 9.64 3.36
CA PHE A 110 1.57 10.38 4.19
C PHE A 110 1.26 11.88 4.29
N ASP A 111 0.06 12.32 3.91
CA ASP A 111 -0.38 13.70 4.12
C ASP A 111 -0.82 13.97 5.56
N ALA A 112 -0.68 15.22 5.98
CA ALA A 112 -1.13 15.74 7.25
C ALA A 112 -2.42 16.55 7.09
N LEU A 113 -3.09 16.78 8.23
CA LEU A 113 -4.31 17.58 8.32
C LEU A 113 -3.99 19.01 8.78
N PRO A 114 -4.78 20.02 8.35
CA PRO A 114 -4.57 21.41 8.75
C PRO A 114 -4.97 21.66 10.21
N GLY A 115 -4.20 22.49 10.91
CA GLY A 115 -4.60 23.04 12.22
C GLY A 115 -4.48 22.09 13.41
N ILE A 116 -3.95 20.88 13.22
CA ILE A 116 -3.91 19.84 14.25
C ILE A 116 -2.49 19.41 14.64
N SER A 117 -1.53 20.34 14.62
CA SER A 117 -0.20 20.11 15.21
C SER A 117 -0.34 19.54 16.61
N GLN A 118 0.45 18.52 16.95
CA GLN A 118 0.31 17.81 18.22
C GLN A 118 1.66 17.30 18.73
N VAL A 119 1.88 17.41 20.05
CA VAL A 119 3.02 16.78 20.72
C VAL A 119 2.83 15.26 20.72
N ALA A 120 3.83 14.53 20.20
CA ALA A 120 3.79 13.07 20.14
C ALA A 120 3.60 12.42 21.53
N GLY A 121 2.79 11.36 21.58
CA GLY A 121 2.62 10.54 22.78
C GLY A 121 1.77 11.17 23.90
N LEU A 122 1.20 12.36 23.69
CA LEU A 122 0.24 12.95 24.62
C LEU A 122 -1.20 12.64 24.20
N ALA A 123 -1.97 12.10 25.15
CA ALA A 123 -3.39 11.84 24.99
C ALA A 123 -4.27 13.09 25.20
N GLU A 124 -3.66 14.19 25.64
CA GLU A 124 -4.30 15.51 25.74
C GLU A 124 -3.89 16.39 24.56
N GLU A 125 -4.78 17.28 24.14
CA GLU A 125 -4.49 18.25 23.07
C GLU A 125 -3.39 19.21 23.52
N LYS A 126 -2.29 19.22 22.78
CA LYS A 126 -1.17 20.13 23.00
C LYS A 126 -0.45 20.39 21.68
N GLN A 127 -0.76 21.54 21.08
CA GLN A 127 -0.14 21.97 19.84
C GLN A 127 1.35 22.28 20.04
N ILE A 128 2.20 21.86 19.10
CA ILE A 128 3.61 22.29 19.05
C ILE A 128 3.68 23.72 18.52
N VAL A 129 2.95 23.98 17.42
CA VAL A 129 2.80 25.31 16.82
C VAL A 129 1.32 25.52 16.54
N ALA A 130 0.76 26.62 17.05
CA ALA A 130 -0.66 26.92 16.90
C ALA A 130 -1.07 27.03 15.43
N GLY A 131 -2.10 26.27 15.03
CA GLY A 131 -2.64 26.27 13.67
C GLY A 131 -1.78 25.55 12.62
N ALA A 132 -0.61 25.00 12.99
CA ALA A 132 0.22 24.24 12.07
C ALA A 132 -0.39 22.85 11.77
N PRO A 133 0.00 22.19 10.66
CA PRO A 133 -0.45 20.85 10.33
C PRO A 133 0.01 19.77 11.33
N GLY A 134 -0.66 18.62 11.32
CA GLY A 134 -0.29 17.44 12.10
C GLY A 134 -0.91 16.15 11.59
N HIS A 135 -0.34 14.99 11.95
CA HIS A 135 -0.82 13.67 11.53
C HIS A 135 -1.86 13.10 12.51
N GLY A 136 -3.05 13.69 12.52
CA GLY A 136 -4.18 13.21 13.34
C GLY A 136 -4.83 11.94 12.81
N CYS A 137 -4.76 11.69 11.50
CA CYS A 137 -5.27 10.46 10.88
C CYS A 137 -4.24 9.31 10.92
N GLY A 138 -3.00 9.58 11.38
CA GLY A 138 -1.96 8.55 11.51
C GLY A 138 -1.25 8.18 10.21
N HIS A 139 -1.32 9.03 9.17
CA HIS A 139 -0.66 8.77 7.88
C HIS A 139 0.87 8.66 8.00
N ASN A 140 1.48 9.22 9.04
CA ASN A 140 2.88 8.96 9.37
C ASN A 140 3.17 7.47 9.64
N VAL A 141 2.23 6.77 10.27
CA VAL A 141 2.31 5.33 10.52
C VAL A 141 1.88 4.56 9.28
N PHE A 142 0.79 4.98 8.62
CA PHE A 142 0.27 4.32 7.42
C PHE A 142 1.37 4.18 6.36
N GLY A 143 1.85 5.29 5.80
CA GLY A 143 2.83 5.25 4.72
C GLY A 143 4.10 4.50 5.10
N THR A 144 4.59 4.72 6.32
CA THR A 144 5.78 4.05 6.84
C THR A 144 5.64 2.54 6.92
N TYR A 145 4.60 2.02 7.58
CA TYR A 145 4.48 0.58 7.76
C TYR A 145 3.97 -0.13 6.51
N SER A 146 3.37 0.59 5.56
CA SER A 146 3.20 0.08 4.19
C SER A 146 4.53 -0.14 3.48
N VAL A 147 5.49 0.79 3.61
CA VAL A 147 6.87 0.61 3.11
C VAL A 147 7.53 -0.59 3.79
N MET A 148 7.47 -0.66 5.12
CA MET A 148 8.05 -1.78 5.88
C MET A 148 7.42 -3.12 5.47
N ALA A 149 6.10 -3.16 5.26
CA ALA A 149 5.40 -4.36 4.81
C ALA A 149 5.84 -4.79 3.40
N ALA A 150 5.97 -3.85 2.45
CA ALA A 150 6.45 -4.16 1.10
C ALA A 150 7.85 -4.80 1.13
N ILE A 151 8.76 -4.28 1.96
CA ILE A 151 10.10 -4.83 2.09
C ILE A 151 10.07 -6.20 2.80
N ALA A 152 9.27 -6.36 3.85
CA ALA A 152 9.11 -7.64 4.54
C ALA A 152 8.54 -8.73 3.62
N VAL A 153 7.59 -8.39 2.74
CA VAL A 153 7.04 -9.29 1.74
C VAL A 153 8.09 -9.65 0.69
N LYS A 154 8.89 -8.68 0.22
CA LYS A 154 10.05 -8.95 -0.66
C LYS A 154 10.98 -9.99 -0.04
N GLU A 155 11.38 -9.80 1.21
CA GLU A 155 12.29 -10.71 1.94
C GLU A 155 11.68 -12.12 2.10
N ALA A 156 10.37 -12.18 2.35
CA ALA A 156 9.66 -13.45 2.39
C ALA A 156 9.63 -14.16 1.03
N ILE A 157 9.44 -13.42 -0.06
CA ILE A 157 9.48 -13.97 -1.42
C ILE A 157 10.87 -14.53 -1.73
N GLU A 158 11.92 -13.74 -1.53
CA GLU A 158 13.31 -14.13 -1.83
C GLU A 158 13.75 -15.37 -1.05
N LYS A 159 13.53 -15.39 0.27
CA LYS A 159 14.00 -16.48 1.15
C LYS A 159 13.23 -17.78 1.00
N ASN A 160 12.01 -17.72 0.49
CA ASN A 160 11.14 -18.89 0.34
C ASN A 160 10.97 -19.32 -1.13
N GLY A 161 11.71 -18.71 -2.07
CA GLY A 161 11.65 -19.06 -3.49
C GLY A 161 10.28 -18.86 -4.12
N LEU A 162 9.52 -17.87 -3.64
CA LEU A 162 8.21 -17.53 -4.20
C LEU A 162 8.38 -16.66 -5.46
N ALA A 163 7.29 -16.49 -6.20
CA ALA A 163 7.23 -15.59 -7.36
C ALA A 163 6.14 -14.55 -7.16
N GLY A 164 6.33 -13.37 -7.77
CA GLY A 164 5.37 -12.29 -7.75
C GLY A 164 6.04 -10.93 -7.97
N THR A 165 5.18 -9.93 -8.13
CA THR A 165 5.56 -8.52 -8.22
C THR A 165 4.88 -7.77 -7.09
N ILE A 166 5.65 -6.96 -6.37
CA ILE A 166 5.14 -6.01 -5.37
C ILE A 166 5.16 -4.63 -6.00
N LYS A 167 4.03 -3.92 -5.92
CA LYS A 167 3.96 -2.50 -6.20
C LYS A 167 3.50 -1.77 -4.95
N LEU A 168 4.29 -0.81 -4.49
CA LEU A 168 3.86 0.13 -3.48
C LEU A 168 3.49 1.45 -4.13
N TYR A 169 2.30 1.93 -3.80
CA TYR A 169 1.69 3.14 -4.31
C TYR A 169 1.76 4.23 -3.26
N GLY A 170 2.73 5.13 -3.42
CA GLY A 170 2.82 6.35 -2.61
C GLY A 170 1.81 7.37 -3.12
N THR A 171 0.66 7.47 -2.45
CA THR A 171 -0.45 8.34 -2.85
C THR A 171 -0.56 9.54 -1.91
N PRO A 172 -0.31 10.77 -2.38
CA PRO A 172 -0.47 11.99 -1.59
C PRO A 172 -1.95 12.39 -1.47
N ALA A 173 -2.24 13.36 -0.61
CA ALA A 173 -3.52 14.08 -0.57
C ALA A 173 -4.77 13.18 -0.47
N GLU A 174 -4.76 12.17 0.42
CA GLU A 174 -5.94 11.35 0.68
C GLU A 174 -7.05 12.19 1.34
N GLU A 175 -6.70 13.10 2.25
CA GLU A 175 -7.66 13.88 3.04
C GLU A 175 -8.50 14.85 2.18
N THR A 176 -8.10 15.03 0.92
CA THR A 176 -8.81 15.82 -0.09
C THR A 176 -9.35 14.99 -1.25
N LEU A 177 -9.28 13.66 -1.14
CA LEU A 177 -9.74 12.66 -2.12
C LEU A 177 -9.06 12.77 -3.49
N VAL A 178 -7.77 13.16 -3.51
CA VAL A 178 -7.05 13.45 -4.76
C VAL A 178 -6.16 12.29 -5.20
N GLY A 179 -5.21 11.83 -4.38
CA GLY A 179 -4.11 10.97 -4.84
C GLY A 179 -4.56 9.72 -5.61
N LYS A 180 -5.33 8.86 -4.94
CA LYS A 180 -5.82 7.60 -5.52
C LYS A 180 -6.75 7.82 -6.71
N ALA A 181 -7.58 8.86 -6.69
CA ALA A 181 -8.48 9.18 -7.80
C ALA A 181 -7.70 9.47 -9.09
N TYR A 182 -6.56 10.17 -9.00
CA TYR A 182 -5.69 10.41 -10.15
C TYR A 182 -4.93 9.16 -10.58
N PHE A 183 -4.53 8.30 -9.65
CA PHE A 183 -3.95 6.99 -9.99
C PHE A 183 -4.95 6.11 -10.75
N VAL A 184 -6.23 6.09 -10.34
CA VAL A 184 -7.29 5.39 -11.06
C VAL A 184 -7.50 6.00 -12.44
N LYS A 185 -7.64 7.32 -12.52
CA LYS A 185 -7.84 8.06 -13.77
C LYS A 185 -6.75 7.76 -14.80
N ASP A 186 -5.49 7.71 -14.36
CA ASP A 186 -4.34 7.49 -15.24
C ASP A 186 -4.01 5.99 -15.43
N GLY A 187 -4.84 5.10 -14.89
CA GLY A 187 -4.74 3.66 -15.09
C GLY A 187 -3.53 3.01 -14.41
N ILE A 188 -3.04 3.58 -13.32
CA ILE A 188 -1.83 3.12 -12.61
C ILE A 188 -2.00 1.67 -12.07
N TYR A 189 -3.22 1.31 -11.66
CA TYR A 189 -3.55 -0.01 -11.11
C TYR A 189 -3.91 -1.09 -12.15
N LYS A 190 -3.92 -0.75 -13.45
CA LYS A 190 -4.55 -1.59 -14.50
C LYS A 190 -4.01 -3.04 -14.60
N ASP A 191 -2.76 -3.25 -14.18
CA ASP A 191 -2.06 -4.53 -14.31
C ASP A 191 -2.02 -5.34 -13.00
N ASP A 192 -2.63 -4.81 -11.94
CA ASP A 192 -2.62 -5.41 -10.60
C ASP A 192 -3.68 -6.50 -10.47
N ASP A 193 -3.35 -7.56 -9.75
CA ASP A 193 -4.33 -8.61 -9.43
C ASP A 193 -5.10 -8.29 -8.15
N ILE A 194 -4.46 -7.59 -7.21
CA ILE A 194 -5.05 -7.12 -5.96
C ILE A 194 -4.28 -5.88 -5.47
N VAL A 195 -5.00 -4.95 -4.84
CA VAL A 195 -4.39 -3.84 -4.08
C VAL A 195 -4.89 -3.92 -2.64
N ILE A 196 -3.96 -3.86 -1.69
CA ILE A 196 -4.24 -3.94 -0.25
C ILE A 196 -4.00 -2.56 0.36
N SER A 197 -4.93 -2.15 1.21
CA SER A 197 -4.82 -0.95 2.03
C SER A 197 -5.04 -1.32 3.49
N TRP A 198 -4.50 -0.51 4.39
CA TRP A 198 -4.77 -0.59 5.81
C TRP A 198 -4.87 0.83 6.36
N HIS A 199 -5.39 1.00 7.57
CA HIS A 199 -5.42 2.30 8.22
C HIS A 199 -5.18 2.12 9.71
N PRO A 200 -4.37 2.98 10.36
CA PRO A 200 -4.24 2.95 11.81
C PRO A 200 -5.59 3.18 12.48
N GLY A 201 -5.80 2.48 13.59
CA GLY A 201 -7.02 2.58 14.38
C GLY A 201 -6.79 2.09 15.79
N SER A 202 -7.76 2.32 16.68
CA SER A 202 -7.69 1.88 18.08
C SER A 202 -7.89 0.37 18.27
N SER A 203 -8.17 -0.37 17.20
CA SER A 203 -8.38 -1.81 17.21
C SER A 203 -7.99 -2.42 15.85
N ASN A 204 -7.57 -3.67 15.85
CA ASN A 204 -7.28 -4.40 14.63
C ASN A 204 -8.57 -5.00 14.04
N GLY A 205 -8.78 -4.79 12.75
CA GLY A 205 -9.89 -5.36 11.98
C GLY A 205 -9.46 -5.66 10.55
N VAL A 206 -10.12 -6.63 9.92
CA VAL A 206 -9.91 -6.96 8.50
C VAL A 206 -11.25 -6.95 7.80
N SER A 207 -11.33 -6.24 6.69
CA SER A 207 -12.48 -6.25 5.79
C SER A 207 -12.06 -6.83 4.45
N TYR A 208 -12.86 -7.74 3.90
CA TYR A 208 -12.65 -8.34 2.57
C TYR A 208 -13.57 -7.72 1.50
N ALA A 209 -14.12 -6.53 1.78
CA ALA A 209 -14.97 -5.83 0.84
C ALA A 209 -14.15 -5.07 -0.21
N SER A 210 -14.64 -5.00 -1.44
CA SER A 210 -14.16 -4.03 -2.42
C SER A 210 -14.60 -2.63 -1.98
N SER A 211 -13.66 -1.70 -1.84
CA SER A 211 -13.95 -0.27 -1.74
C SER A 211 -13.64 0.39 -3.09
N LEU A 212 -14.20 1.59 -3.30
CA LEU A 212 -13.59 2.51 -4.25
C LEU A 212 -12.18 2.84 -3.73
N ALA A 213 -11.24 3.13 -4.63
CA ALA A 213 -9.90 3.59 -4.26
C ALA A 213 -9.97 5.00 -3.68
N MET A 214 -10.55 5.10 -2.48
CA MET A 214 -10.61 6.27 -1.61
C MET A 214 -9.93 5.86 -0.32
#